data_AF-A0A5M9JJQ1-F1
#
_entry.id   AF-A0A5M9JJQ1-F1
#
_cell.length_a   1.000
_cell.length_b   1.000
_cell.length_c   1.000
_cell.angle_alpha   90.00
_cell.angle_beta   90.00
_cell.angle_gamma   90.00
#
_symmetry.space_group_name_H-M   'P 1'
#
loop_
_entity.id
_entity.type
_entity.pdbx_description
1 polymer ?
#
loop_
_entity_poly.entity_id
_entity_poly.type
_entity_poly.pdbx_seq_one_letter_code
_entity_poly.pdbx_strand_id
1 'polypeptide(L)'
;MTPTCIKALYNIPTATLNASGNSLGLYEQGDYFAKSDLDLFYAEYAPWVPQGTYPIPALIDGANFSVPAYSELNGGESNIDIDMAFALLYPQTVTLYQVDDQIYEPEEVATTNLFNTFLDALDGSYCNYSAYGETGDNPSIDPVYPDPQPGGWNGTRQCGIYKPTNVISASYGQAEADLPIAYTKRQCNEFMKLGLQGHSILTASGDYGVGSFPGDGKANGCLGPEGTIFNPQYPGNCPYITSVGGTMLYANQTVHDAESVMHVNLGGSASNFTSAGGFSNYFPIPAYQSSAVAKYFKTARLTYPYYSELEVNVNTTKGIYNRIGRGYPDISANGAEFRAHLDGSDYHWYGSSLASPLFASVFTLINEERLAIGKGPIGFVNPTLYKNAWALNDIVNGTNVGCGTEGFSAVEGWDPATGLGTPNYPKLKKFEREEESTQEISSNVFTALMAKSKPVNGFGATERYGRQETAAGGMLMIFALSLAMARNHEDVEARPGDETERMKTQHWLNACMIGSMNEGWKEKSDKPDDWLIGLVNSKIAVAVAKITTVATIIKTKSKCQKKRRIDERKNQKLTSLTKTI
;
A
#
# COMPACT_ATOMS: atom_id res chain seq x y z
N MET A 1 -9.59 10.23 22.32
CA MET A 1 -8.79 10.70 21.16
C MET A 1 -9.68 11.58 20.28
N THR A 2 -9.28 12.83 20.00
CA THR A 2 -10.04 13.75 19.11
C THR A 2 -9.18 14.10 17.88
N PRO A 3 -9.74 14.68 16.81
CA PRO A 3 -8.96 15.10 15.64
C PRO A 3 -7.80 16.04 15.98
N THR A 4 -7.99 16.92 16.98
CA THR A 4 -6.92 17.81 17.47
C THR A 4 -5.78 17.01 18.11
N CYS A 5 -6.09 15.99 18.90
CA CYS A 5 -5.08 15.13 19.50
C CYS A 5 -4.33 14.31 18.44
N ILE A 6 -5.04 13.77 17.43
CA ILE A 6 -4.43 13.04 16.30
C ILE A 6 -3.47 13.95 15.52
N LYS A 7 -3.89 15.18 15.21
CA LYS A 7 -3.02 16.16 14.54
C LYS A 7 -1.76 16.46 15.36
N ALA A 8 -1.89 16.60 16.67
CA ALA A 8 -0.75 16.81 17.56
C ALA A 8 0.18 15.59 17.64
N LEU A 9 -0.39 14.39 17.75
CA LEU A 9 0.34 13.12 17.87
C LEU A 9 1.25 12.87 16.65
N TYR A 10 0.71 13.10 15.44
CA TYR A 10 1.43 12.81 14.19
C TYR A 10 2.02 14.03 13.50
N ASN A 11 1.94 15.20 14.14
CA ASN A 11 2.33 16.49 13.58
C ASN A 11 1.67 16.77 12.21
N ILE A 12 0.40 16.37 12.07
CA ILE A 12 -0.39 16.61 10.86
C ILE A 12 -0.76 18.10 10.83
N PRO A 13 -0.49 18.81 9.72
CA PRO A 13 -0.82 20.22 9.61
C PRO A 13 -2.33 20.44 9.54
N THR A 14 -2.77 21.67 9.78
CA THR A 14 -4.11 22.08 9.36
C THR A 14 -4.18 22.04 7.84
N ALA A 15 -5.12 21.28 7.29
CA ALA A 15 -5.39 21.25 5.87
C ALA A 15 -5.92 22.62 5.40
N THR A 16 -5.40 23.10 4.27
CA THR A 16 -5.79 24.41 3.69
C THR A 16 -5.98 24.33 2.19
N LEU A 17 -5.70 23.18 1.57
CA LEU A 17 -5.74 22.98 0.14
C LEU A 17 -6.96 22.11 -0.23
N ASN A 18 -7.33 22.15 -1.50
CA ASN A 18 -8.41 21.38 -2.09
C ASN A 18 -8.03 20.97 -3.53
N ALA A 19 -6.89 20.29 -3.66
CA ALA A 19 -6.34 19.91 -4.96
C ALA A 19 -7.35 19.07 -5.76
N SER A 20 -7.66 19.52 -6.99
CA SER A 20 -8.59 18.83 -7.89
C SER A 20 -8.11 17.41 -8.20
N GLY A 21 -9.02 16.44 -8.16
CA GLY A 21 -8.71 15.03 -8.43
C GLY A 21 -7.95 14.31 -7.30
N ASN A 22 -7.86 14.91 -6.10
CA ASN A 22 -7.20 14.32 -4.92
C ASN A 22 -8.17 14.03 -3.77
N SER A 23 -9.39 13.64 -4.11
CA SER A 23 -10.36 13.14 -3.14
C SER A 23 -9.82 11.89 -2.44
N LEU A 24 -10.05 11.75 -1.13
CA LEU A 24 -9.86 10.46 -0.45
C LEU A 24 -11.07 9.58 -0.74
N GLY A 25 -10.85 8.36 -1.24
CA GLY A 25 -11.87 7.35 -1.38
C GLY A 25 -12.07 6.57 -0.08
N LEU A 26 -13.31 6.37 0.34
CA LEU A 26 -13.70 5.45 1.42
C LEU A 26 -14.58 4.37 0.81
N TYR A 27 -14.22 3.10 1.03
CA TYR A 27 -15.02 1.94 0.64
C TYR A 27 -15.92 1.53 1.80
N GLU A 28 -17.21 1.38 1.53
CA GLU A 28 -18.21 0.93 2.50
C GLU A 28 -19.08 -0.17 1.91
N GLN A 29 -19.41 -1.17 2.73
CA GLN A 29 -20.31 -2.27 2.38
C GLN A 29 -21.11 -2.68 3.62
N GLY A 30 -22.44 -2.76 3.50
CA GLY A 30 -23.34 -3.22 4.57
C GLY A 30 -23.37 -2.36 5.85
N ASP A 31 -22.70 -1.20 5.86
CA ASP A 31 -22.87 -0.13 6.84
C ASP A 31 -23.17 1.18 6.13
N TYR A 32 -23.92 2.08 6.77
CA TYR A 32 -24.26 3.39 6.24
C TYR A 32 -24.12 4.47 7.29
N PHE A 33 -23.74 5.65 6.82
CA PHE A 33 -23.69 6.79 7.71
C PHE A 33 -25.04 7.49 7.87
N ALA A 34 -25.21 8.13 9.03
CA ALA A 34 -26.28 9.08 9.28
C ALA A 34 -25.77 10.52 9.24
N LYS A 35 -26.37 11.35 8.38
CA LYS A 35 -26.00 12.76 8.21
C LYS A 35 -26.05 13.55 9.52
N SER A 36 -27.03 13.26 10.38
CA SER A 36 -27.17 13.91 11.68
C SER A 36 -26.02 13.57 12.64
N ASP A 37 -25.47 12.37 12.57
CA ASP A 37 -24.37 11.95 13.44
C ASP A 37 -23.06 12.64 13.03
N LEU A 38 -22.80 12.72 11.72
CA LEU A 38 -21.66 13.49 11.19
C LEU A 38 -21.75 14.98 11.56
N ASP A 39 -22.94 15.58 11.42
CA ASP A 39 -23.15 16.99 11.78
C ASP A 39 -22.90 17.25 13.27
N LEU A 40 -23.33 16.33 14.16
CA LEU A 40 -23.01 16.37 15.59
C LEU A 40 -21.50 16.27 15.85
N PHE A 41 -20.82 15.33 15.20
CA PHE A 41 -19.37 15.20 15.31
C PHE A 41 -18.64 16.46 14.85
N TYR A 42 -19.01 17.06 13.71
CA TYR A 42 -18.38 18.29 13.24
C TYR A 42 -18.64 19.45 14.20
N ALA A 43 -19.85 19.55 14.78
CA ALA A 43 -20.16 20.61 15.73
C ALA A 43 -19.29 20.52 17.00
N GLU A 44 -18.99 19.31 17.46
CA GLU A 44 -18.29 19.07 18.72
C GLU A 44 -16.77 18.95 18.56
N TYR A 45 -16.31 18.13 17.61
CA TYR A 45 -14.91 17.69 17.53
C TYR A 45 -14.15 18.25 16.32
N ALA A 46 -14.84 18.71 15.28
CA ALA A 46 -14.23 19.25 14.06
C ALA A 46 -14.94 20.52 13.52
N PRO A 47 -15.08 21.60 14.31
CA PRO A 47 -15.89 22.78 13.95
C PRO A 47 -15.34 23.61 12.77
N TRP A 48 -14.16 23.25 12.26
CA TRP A 48 -13.63 23.80 11.00
C TRP A 48 -14.24 23.14 9.76
N VAL A 49 -14.92 22.00 9.90
CA VAL A 49 -15.72 21.37 8.85
C VAL A 49 -17.11 21.99 8.90
N PRO A 50 -17.59 22.62 7.82
CA PRO A 50 -18.93 23.19 7.79
C PRO A 50 -20.00 22.11 7.97
N GLN A 51 -21.05 22.44 8.70
CA GLN A 51 -22.25 21.61 8.82
C GLN A 51 -22.84 21.34 7.42
N GLY A 52 -23.38 20.14 7.21
CA GLY A 52 -23.85 19.71 5.91
C GLY A 52 -22.74 19.28 4.93
N THR A 53 -21.50 19.10 5.42
CA THR A 53 -20.40 18.53 4.62
C THR A 53 -20.52 17.01 4.61
N TYR A 54 -20.77 16.43 3.44
CA TYR A 54 -20.93 14.99 3.24
C TYR A 54 -20.03 14.53 2.08
N PRO A 55 -19.67 13.24 2.01
CA PRO A 55 -18.84 12.75 0.93
C PRO A 55 -19.56 12.79 -0.43
N ILE A 56 -18.78 12.78 -1.51
CA ILE A 56 -19.28 12.67 -2.87
C ILE A 56 -19.74 11.21 -3.09
N PRO A 57 -21.00 10.95 -3.43
CA PRO A 57 -21.49 9.58 -3.61
C PRO A 57 -20.95 8.93 -4.88
N ALA A 58 -20.38 7.75 -4.75
CA ALA A 58 -20.11 6.78 -5.81
C ALA A 58 -20.85 5.48 -5.45
N LEU A 59 -22.14 5.44 -5.79
CA LEU A 59 -23.04 4.34 -5.45
C LEU A 59 -22.95 3.26 -6.53
N ILE A 60 -22.57 2.06 -6.12
CA ILE A 60 -22.29 0.93 -6.99
C ILE A 60 -23.41 -0.10 -6.86
N ASP A 61 -23.90 -0.61 -7.99
CA ASP A 61 -24.82 -1.75 -8.07
C ASP A 61 -26.07 -1.69 -7.18
N GLY A 62 -26.63 -0.49 -7.04
CA GLY A 62 -27.88 -0.26 -6.31
C GLY A 62 -27.71 0.27 -4.89
N ALA A 63 -26.46 0.50 -4.46
CA ALA A 63 -26.15 1.06 -3.16
C ALA A 63 -26.92 2.35 -2.83
N ASN A 64 -27.31 2.46 -1.57
CA ASN A 64 -27.91 3.67 -1.03
C ASN A 64 -26.82 4.65 -0.56
N PHE A 65 -27.13 5.93 -0.37
CA PHE A 65 -26.11 6.90 0.05
C PHE A 65 -25.98 7.02 1.56
N SER A 66 -27.10 7.06 2.28
CA SER A 66 -27.14 7.35 3.72
C SER A 66 -28.46 6.88 4.30
N VAL A 67 -28.51 6.68 5.62
CA VAL A 67 -29.72 6.27 6.35
C VAL A 67 -30.06 7.24 7.48
N PRO A 68 -31.28 7.21 8.03
CA PRO A 68 -31.60 7.91 9.29
C PRO A 68 -30.80 7.33 10.47
N ALA A 69 -30.54 8.16 11.49
CA ALA A 69 -29.71 7.78 12.65
C ALA A 69 -30.19 6.51 13.38
N TYR A 70 -31.51 6.32 13.49
CA TYR A 70 -32.14 5.18 14.15
C TYR A 70 -32.19 3.90 13.29
N SER A 71 -31.64 3.92 12.08
CA SER A 71 -31.63 2.75 11.19
C SER A 71 -30.69 1.68 11.73
N GLU A 72 -31.08 0.42 11.66
CA GLU A 72 -30.22 -0.71 12.02
C GLU A 72 -29.01 -0.86 11.06
N LEU A 73 -29.08 -0.24 9.88
CA LEU A 73 -27.98 -0.16 8.91
C LEU A 73 -26.97 0.95 9.24
N ASN A 74 -27.22 1.78 10.26
CA ASN A 74 -26.25 2.70 10.83
C ASN A 74 -25.52 1.98 11.96
N GLY A 75 -24.54 1.15 11.63
CA GLY A 75 -23.67 0.44 12.56
C GLY A 75 -22.48 1.27 13.02
N GLY A 76 -22.17 2.37 12.34
CA GLY A 76 -21.26 3.42 12.78
C GLY A 76 -19.85 3.34 12.20
N GLU A 77 -19.53 2.30 11.43
CA GLU A 77 -18.26 2.14 10.73
C GLU A 77 -18.09 3.25 9.68
N SER A 78 -19.11 3.44 8.84
CA SER A 78 -19.12 4.51 7.84
C SER A 78 -19.12 5.89 8.50
N ASN A 79 -19.70 6.04 9.71
CA ASN A 79 -19.61 7.31 10.45
C ASN A 79 -18.16 7.65 10.81
N ILE A 80 -17.45 6.72 11.45
CA ILE A 80 -16.10 6.97 11.95
C ILE A 80 -15.08 7.16 10.82
N ASP A 81 -15.24 6.47 9.70
CA ASP A 81 -14.37 6.61 8.52
C ASP A 81 -14.52 8.01 7.90
N ILE A 82 -15.77 8.47 7.73
CA ILE A 82 -16.07 9.80 7.20
C ILE A 82 -15.64 10.90 8.16
N ASP A 83 -15.93 10.76 9.46
CA ASP A 83 -15.56 11.71 10.51
C ASP A 83 -14.04 11.88 10.60
N MET A 84 -13.30 10.77 10.60
CA MET A 84 -11.83 10.77 10.60
C MET A 84 -11.28 11.49 9.36
N ALA A 85 -11.79 11.16 8.17
CA ALA A 85 -11.34 11.73 6.92
C ALA A 85 -11.57 13.25 6.88
N PHE A 86 -12.80 13.73 7.06
CA PHE A 86 -13.10 15.15 6.95
C PHE A 86 -12.42 15.98 8.05
N ALA A 87 -12.31 15.46 9.28
CA ALA A 87 -11.66 16.19 10.35
C ALA A 87 -10.17 16.45 10.08
N LEU A 88 -9.51 15.57 9.33
CA LEU A 88 -8.11 15.72 8.95
C LEU A 88 -7.91 16.46 7.62
N LEU A 89 -8.84 16.31 6.67
CA LEU A 89 -8.66 16.72 5.27
C LEU A 89 -9.34 18.02 4.84
N TYR A 90 -10.40 18.47 5.51
CA TYR A 90 -11.16 19.63 5.04
C TYR A 90 -10.26 20.88 4.85
N PRO A 91 -10.28 21.56 3.68
CA PRO A 91 -11.33 21.57 2.64
C PRO A 91 -11.14 20.61 1.45
N GLN A 92 -10.24 19.62 1.54
CA GLN A 92 -10.16 18.56 0.54
C GLN A 92 -11.42 17.66 0.59
N THR A 93 -11.76 17.04 -0.55
CA THR A 93 -12.97 16.23 -0.68
C THR A 93 -12.76 14.78 -0.24
N VAL A 94 -13.88 14.13 0.08
CA VAL A 94 -13.98 12.68 0.32
C VAL A 94 -15.00 12.11 -0.67
N THR A 95 -14.72 10.95 -1.23
CA THR A 95 -15.60 10.18 -2.12
C THR A 95 -15.97 8.89 -1.42
N LEU A 96 -17.27 8.61 -1.31
CA LEU A 96 -17.80 7.40 -0.69
C LEU A 96 -18.14 6.39 -1.79
N TYR A 97 -17.43 5.27 -1.81
CA TYR A 97 -17.73 4.12 -2.65
C TYR A 97 -18.59 3.16 -1.84
N GLN A 98 -19.91 3.32 -1.93
CA GLN A 98 -20.86 2.39 -1.34
C GLN A 98 -21.20 1.32 -2.38
N VAL A 99 -21.12 0.05 -2.00
CA VAL A 99 -21.43 -1.07 -2.89
C VAL A 99 -22.68 -1.80 -2.49
N ASP A 100 -23.30 -2.38 -3.52
CA ASP A 100 -24.40 -3.36 -3.47
C ASP A 100 -25.70 -2.81 -2.86
N ASP A 101 -26.83 -3.41 -3.24
CA ASP A 101 -28.12 -3.00 -2.70
C ASP A 101 -28.33 -3.53 -1.27
N GLN A 102 -29.39 -3.01 -0.62
CA GLN A 102 -29.69 -3.31 0.79
C GLN A 102 -30.17 -4.74 1.04
N ILE A 103 -30.20 -5.59 0.01
CA ILE A 103 -30.58 -6.99 0.11
C ILE A 103 -29.32 -7.87 0.11
N TYR A 104 -28.39 -7.63 -0.82
CA TYR A 104 -27.14 -8.37 -0.87
C TYR A 104 -26.18 -7.97 0.26
N GLU A 105 -26.03 -6.68 0.52
CA GLU A 105 -25.00 -6.19 1.44
C GLU A 105 -24.98 -6.86 2.83
N PRO A 106 -26.11 -7.17 3.52
CA PRO A 106 -26.05 -7.72 4.88
C PRO A 106 -25.65 -9.20 4.86
N GLU A 107 -25.91 -9.91 3.76
CA GLU A 107 -25.51 -11.31 3.57
C GLU A 107 -24.01 -11.42 3.28
N GLU A 108 -23.46 -10.45 2.56
CA GLU A 108 -22.06 -10.44 2.13
C GLU A 108 -21.10 -10.10 3.25
N VAL A 109 -21.42 -9.08 4.05
CA VAL A 109 -20.66 -8.73 5.28
C VAL A 109 -20.63 -9.91 6.25
N ALA A 110 -21.63 -10.80 6.20
CA ALA A 110 -21.74 -11.94 7.08
C ALA A 110 -20.95 -13.18 6.61
N THR A 111 -20.63 -13.34 5.31
CA THR A 111 -20.18 -14.67 4.84
C THR A 111 -19.15 -14.79 3.71
N THR A 112 -19.10 -13.98 2.63
CA THR A 112 -18.26 -14.38 1.46
C THR A 112 -17.76 -13.32 0.47
N ASN A 113 -18.51 -12.28 0.08
CA ASN A 113 -18.05 -11.33 -0.95
C ASN A 113 -17.51 -10.03 -0.35
N LEU A 114 -16.24 -9.74 -0.64
CA LEU A 114 -15.60 -8.49 -0.25
C LEU A 114 -14.83 -7.92 -1.45
N PHE A 115 -15.04 -6.63 -1.74
CA PHE A 115 -14.41 -5.85 -2.81
C PHE A 115 -14.72 -6.20 -4.27
N ASN A 116 -15.38 -7.32 -4.62
CA ASN A 116 -15.46 -7.70 -6.04
C ASN A 116 -16.29 -6.70 -6.87
N THR A 117 -17.46 -6.30 -6.40
CA THR A 117 -18.35 -5.31 -7.03
C THR A 117 -17.69 -3.93 -7.11
N PHE A 118 -16.97 -3.55 -6.05
CA PHE A 118 -16.13 -2.35 -6.04
C PHE A 118 -15.05 -2.36 -7.12
N LEU A 119 -14.29 -3.45 -7.22
CA LEU A 119 -13.22 -3.60 -8.20
C LEU A 119 -13.78 -3.64 -9.63
N ASP A 120 -14.92 -4.28 -9.84
CA ASP A 120 -15.64 -4.27 -11.12
C ASP A 120 -16.01 -2.84 -11.52
N ALA A 121 -16.55 -2.05 -10.60
CA ALA A 121 -16.95 -0.66 -10.85
C ALA A 121 -15.75 0.28 -11.09
N LEU A 122 -14.59 -0.01 -10.52
CA LEU A 122 -13.36 0.79 -10.69
C LEU A 122 -12.58 0.46 -11.97
N ASP A 123 -12.53 -0.81 -12.39
CA ASP A 123 -11.86 -1.25 -13.60
C ASP A 123 -12.75 -2.23 -14.38
N GLY A 124 -13.40 -1.73 -15.44
CA GLY A 124 -14.30 -2.54 -16.25
C GLY A 124 -13.64 -3.71 -16.99
N SER A 125 -12.29 -3.76 -17.06
CA SER A 125 -11.59 -4.95 -17.55
C SER A 125 -11.58 -6.10 -16.54
N TYR A 126 -11.72 -5.80 -15.25
CA TYR A 126 -11.80 -6.79 -14.17
C TYR A 126 -13.05 -7.66 -14.27
N CYS A 127 -14.18 -7.08 -14.67
CA CYS A 127 -15.47 -7.75 -14.90
C CYS A 127 -15.43 -9.01 -15.77
N ASN A 128 -14.41 -9.14 -16.63
CA ASN A 128 -14.21 -10.32 -17.49
C ASN A 128 -12.78 -10.86 -17.40
N TYR A 129 -12.01 -10.43 -16.40
CA TYR A 129 -10.62 -10.83 -16.23
C TYR A 129 -10.54 -12.29 -15.76
N SER A 130 -9.77 -13.09 -16.50
CA SER A 130 -9.52 -14.50 -16.20
C SER A 130 -8.16 -14.71 -15.56
N ALA A 131 -8.13 -15.33 -14.38
CA ALA A 131 -6.90 -15.74 -13.71
C ALA A 131 -7.18 -16.91 -12.75
N TYR A 132 -6.16 -17.76 -12.53
CA TYR A 132 -6.22 -18.86 -11.56
C TYR A 132 -7.41 -19.84 -11.74
N GLY A 133 -7.97 -19.92 -12.95
CA GLY A 133 -9.13 -20.78 -13.25
C GLY A 133 -10.49 -20.12 -13.05
N GLU A 134 -10.53 -18.85 -12.64
CA GLU A 134 -11.74 -18.05 -12.49
C GLU A 134 -11.84 -16.99 -13.59
N THR A 135 -13.05 -16.49 -13.86
CA THR A 135 -13.32 -15.45 -14.87
C THR A 135 -14.51 -14.61 -14.45
N GLY A 136 -14.30 -13.29 -14.32
CA GLY A 136 -15.36 -12.40 -13.85
C GLY A 136 -15.88 -12.80 -12.47
N ASP A 137 -17.16 -12.55 -12.24
CA ASP A 137 -17.85 -12.92 -11.00
C ASP A 137 -17.91 -14.44 -10.81
N ASN A 138 -17.58 -14.86 -9.59
CA ASN A 138 -17.80 -16.20 -9.10
C ASN A 138 -19.29 -16.37 -8.74
N PRO A 139 -20.05 -17.20 -9.49
CA PRO A 139 -21.51 -17.31 -9.33
C PRO A 139 -21.95 -17.98 -8.01
N SER A 140 -21.01 -18.47 -7.21
CA SER A 140 -21.29 -19.03 -5.87
C SER A 140 -20.99 -18.06 -4.74
N ILE A 141 -20.40 -16.90 -5.02
CA ILE A 141 -19.91 -15.96 -4.02
C ILE A 141 -20.44 -14.55 -4.30
N ASP A 142 -20.31 -14.09 -5.55
CA ASP A 142 -20.60 -12.70 -5.91
C ASP A 142 -22.09 -12.50 -6.24
N PRO A 143 -22.64 -11.28 -5.98
CA PRO A 143 -23.99 -10.89 -6.35
C PRO A 143 -24.26 -11.02 -7.83
N VAL A 144 -25.54 -11.20 -8.16
CA VAL A 144 -26.00 -11.25 -9.54
C VAL A 144 -26.92 -10.07 -9.78
N TYR A 145 -26.53 -9.21 -10.73
CA TYR A 145 -27.34 -8.06 -11.15
C TYR A 145 -27.86 -8.23 -12.59
N PRO A 146 -29.13 -7.90 -12.89
CA PRO A 146 -30.16 -7.39 -11.97
C PRO A 146 -30.50 -8.36 -10.83
N ASP A 147 -30.69 -7.83 -9.62
CA ASP A 147 -31.00 -8.65 -8.44
C ASP A 147 -32.38 -9.30 -8.62
N PRO A 148 -32.46 -10.65 -8.65
CA PRO A 148 -33.73 -11.36 -8.84
C PRO A 148 -34.66 -11.29 -7.63
N GLN A 149 -34.20 -10.83 -6.47
CA GLN A 149 -34.98 -10.81 -5.24
C GLN A 149 -36.06 -9.71 -5.26
N PRO A 150 -37.21 -9.91 -4.60
CA PRO A 150 -38.24 -8.87 -4.51
C PRO A 150 -37.72 -7.61 -3.83
N GLY A 151 -37.69 -6.49 -4.56
CA GLY A 151 -37.15 -5.22 -4.06
C GLY A 151 -35.68 -4.97 -4.40
N GLY A 152 -35.02 -5.96 -5.02
CA GLY A 152 -33.64 -5.87 -5.48
C GLY A 152 -33.44 -4.86 -6.58
N TRP A 153 -32.19 -4.42 -6.72
CA TRP A 153 -31.81 -3.45 -7.74
C TRP A 153 -31.92 -4.05 -9.15
N ASN A 154 -32.80 -3.47 -9.97
CA ASN A 154 -33.09 -3.95 -11.32
C ASN A 154 -32.10 -3.43 -12.40
N GLY A 155 -30.97 -2.86 -11.99
CA GLY A 155 -29.96 -2.36 -12.91
C GLY A 155 -29.04 -3.47 -13.41
N THR A 156 -28.29 -3.17 -14.48
CA THR A 156 -27.23 -4.06 -14.95
C THR A 156 -25.96 -3.84 -14.12
N ARG A 157 -25.26 -4.92 -13.76
CA ARG A 157 -23.94 -4.87 -13.10
C ARG A 157 -23.04 -3.77 -13.70
N GLN A 158 -22.44 -2.97 -12.83
CA GLN A 158 -21.65 -1.81 -13.18
C GLN A 158 -20.17 -2.17 -13.31
N CYS A 159 -19.63 -1.91 -14.51
CA CYS A 159 -18.25 -2.23 -14.86
C CYS A 159 -17.50 -0.98 -15.32
N GLY A 160 -16.46 -0.56 -14.59
CA GLY A 160 -15.59 0.56 -14.95
C GLY A 160 -16.30 1.90 -15.03
N ILE A 161 -17.30 2.11 -14.18
CA ILE A 161 -18.14 3.31 -14.18
C ILE A 161 -17.53 4.45 -13.35
N TYR A 162 -16.62 4.14 -12.42
CA TYR A 162 -15.98 5.12 -11.56
C TYR A 162 -14.48 5.16 -11.81
N LYS A 163 -13.93 6.38 -11.88
CA LYS A 163 -12.48 6.57 -11.82
C LYS A 163 -12.02 6.37 -10.37
N PRO A 164 -11.00 5.55 -10.10
CA PRO A 164 -10.47 5.41 -8.74
C PRO A 164 -9.86 6.72 -8.24
N THR A 165 -10.04 7.03 -6.96
CA THR A 165 -9.33 8.12 -6.27
C THR A 165 -7.83 7.81 -6.13
N ASN A 166 -7.00 8.82 -5.92
CA ASN A 166 -5.55 8.62 -5.74
C ASN A 166 -5.22 7.78 -4.50
N VAL A 167 -6.02 7.92 -3.45
CA VAL A 167 -5.93 7.15 -2.21
C VAL A 167 -7.31 6.58 -1.90
N ILE A 168 -7.38 5.31 -1.53
CA ILE A 168 -8.58 4.59 -1.13
C ILE A 168 -8.29 3.94 0.23
N SER A 169 -9.17 4.16 1.21
CA SER A 169 -9.20 3.42 2.47
C SER A 169 -10.39 2.47 2.48
N ALA A 170 -10.20 1.31 3.09
CA ALA A 170 -11.28 0.37 3.36
C ALA A 170 -11.10 -0.26 4.74
N SER A 171 -12.15 -0.23 5.55
CA SER A 171 -12.12 -0.71 6.92
C SER A 171 -12.81 -2.07 7.08
N TYR A 172 -12.77 -2.87 6.02
CA TYR A 172 -13.41 -4.18 5.94
C TYR A 172 -12.41 -5.29 5.60
N GLY A 173 -12.65 -6.47 6.19
CA GLY A 173 -11.80 -7.65 6.03
C GLY A 173 -12.47 -8.91 6.56
N GLN A 174 -11.90 -10.06 6.22
CA GLN A 174 -12.32 -11.39 6.68
C GLN A 174 -11.10 -12.31 6.78
N ALA A 175 -11.26 -13.52 7.32
CA ALA A 175 -10.15 -14.47 7.31
C ALA A 175 -9.76 -14.86 5.88
N GLU A 176 -8.46 -14.98 5.65
CA GLU A 176 -7.92 -15.50 4.39
C GLU A 176 -8.45 -16.90 4.08
N ALA A 177 -8.72 -17.70 5.13
CA ALA A 177 -9.23 -19.06 5.02
C ALA A 177 -10.70 -19.15 4.55
N ASP A 178 -11.47 -18.06 4.63
CA ASP A 178 -12.89 -18.04 4.26
C ASP A 178 -13.10 -17.92 2.75
N LEU A 179 -12.07 -17.44 2.05
CA LEU A 179 -12.11 -17.21 0.61
C LEU A 179 -11.40 -18.31 -0.18
N PRO A 180 -11.92 -18.69 -1.36
CA PRO A 180 -11.18 -19.53 -2.29
C PRO A 180 -9.85 -18.88 -2.70
N ILE A 181 -8.77 -19.66 -2.68
CA ILE A 181 -7.42 -19.18 -3.02
C ILE A 181 -7.37 -18.50 -4.40
N ALA A 182 -8.07 -19.05 -5.39
CA ALA A 182 -8.08 -18.51 -6.76
C ALA A 182 -8.74 -17.13 -6.81
N TYR A 183 -9.87 -16.97 -6.12
CA TYR A 183 -10.61 -15.72 -5.95
C TYR A 183 -9.75 -14.64 -5.27
N THR A 184 -9.13 -14.96 -4.14
CA THR A 184 -8.23 -14.06 -3.40
C THR A 184 -7.04 -13.61 -4.26
N LYS A 185 -6.43 -14.52 -5.01
CA LYS A 185 -5.30 -14.19 -5.90
C LYS A 185 -5.74 -13.37 -7.11
N ARG A 186 -6.93 -13.63 -7.67
CA ARG A 186 -7.50 -12.86 -8.78
C ARG A 186 -7.77 -11.41 -8.35
N GLN A 187 -8.45 -11.21 -7.23
CA GLN A 187 -8.64 -9.87 -6.65
C GLN A 187 -7.31 -9.17 -6.34
N CYS A 188 -6.34 -9.90 -5.78
CA CYS A 188 -5.03 -9.31 -5.49
C CYS A 188 -4.25 -8.88 -6.75
N ASN A 189 -4.48 -9.53 -7.91
CA ASN A 189 -3.99 -9.01 -9.19
C ASN A 189 -4.67 -7.69 -9.60
N GLU A 190 -5.93 -7.46 -9.20
CA GLU A 190 -6.62 -6.19 -9.46
C GLU A 190 -6.05 -5.06 -8.61
N PHE A 191 -5.80 -5.30 -7.33
CA PHE A 191 -5.07 -4.35 -6.48
C PHE A 191 -3.68 -4.04 -7.06
N MET A 192 -2.98 -5.02 -7.65
CA MET A 192 -1.74 -4.78 -8.38
C MET A 192 -1.93 -3.84 -9.57
N LYS A 193 -2.98 -4.04 -10.38
CA LYS A 193 -3.28 -3.17 -11.53
C LYS A 193 -3.57 -1.75 -11.10
N LEU A 194 -4.36 -1.54 -10.05
CA LEU A 194 -4.62 -0.22 -9.47
C LEU A 194 -3.34 0.42 -8.91
N GLY A 195 -2.50 -0.36 -8.24
CA GLY A 195 -1.19 0.09 -7.76
C GLY A 195 -0.26 0.54 -8.90
N LEU A 196 -0.25 -0.17 -10.03
CA LEU A 196 0.50 0.20 -11.25
C LEU A 196 -0.05 1.47 -11.92
N GLN A 197 -1.35 1.75 -11.76
CA GLN A 197 -1.99 2.98 -12.23
C GLN A 197 -1.71 4.19 -11.29
N GLY A 198 -1.01 3.98 -10.17
CA GLY A 198 -0.63 5.05 -9.26
C GLY A 198 -1.66 5.32 -8.17
N HIS A 199 -2.50 4.34 -7.82
CA HIS A 199 -3.42 4.42 -6.68
C HIS A 199 -2.79 3.80 -5.43
N SER A 200 -3.02 4.43 -4.28
CA SER A 200 -2.70 3.87 -2.96
C SER A 200 -3.96 3.25 -2.37
N ILE A 201 -3.93 1.95 -2.07
CA ILE A 201 -5.05 1.24 -1.47
C ILE A 201 -4.63 0.78 -0.08
N LEU A 202 -5.32 1.28 0.93
CA LEU A 202 -5.07 1.03 2.33
C LEU A 202 -6.24 0.24 2.90
N THR A 203 -5.94 -0.80 3.67
CA THR A 203 -6.98 -1.56 4.36
C THR A 203 -6.64 -1.75 5.83
N ALA A 204 -7.67 -1.71 6.68
CA ALA A 204 -7.57 -2.13 8.07
C ALA A 204 -7.00 -3.56 8.14
N SER A 205 -6.15 -3.83 9.13
CA SER A 205 -5.54 -5.16 9.31
C SER A 205 -6.48 -6.17 9.98
N GLY A 206 -7.48 -5.68 10.71
CA GLY A 206 -8.34 -6.44 11.62
C GLY A 206 -8.02 -6.18 13.10
N ASP A 207 -8.89 -6.68 13.99
CA ASP A 207 -8.95 -6.24 15.39
C ASP A 207 -8.88 -7.37 16.44
N TYR A 208 -8.51 -8.57 16.02
CA TYR A 208 -8.45 -9.76 16.88
C TYR A 208 -7.06 -10.43 16.87
N GLY A 209 -6.02 -9.62 16.71
CA GLY A 209 -4.64 -10.05 16.86
C GLY A 209 -4.16 -11.06 15.83
N VAL A 210 -3.64 -12.18 16.30
CA VAL A 210 -3.22 -13.28 15.42
C VAL A 210 -4.38 -14.17 14.96
N GLY A 211 -5.59 -13.93 15.45
CA GLY A 211 -6.82 -14.62 15.04
C GLY A 211 -7.73 -13.72 14.20
N SER A 212 -8.87 -14.28 13.82
CA SER A 212 -10.02 -13.56 13.28
C SER A 212 -11.02 -13.23 14.38
N PHE A 213 -12.15 -12.63 14.01
CA PHE A 213 -13.22 -12.35 14.96
C PHE A 213 -13.79 -13.63 15.59
N PRO A 214 -14.29 -13.58 16.83
CA PRO A 214 -14.80 -14.75 17.54
C PRO A 214 -15.95 -15.42 16.77
N GLY A 215 -15.81 -16.72 16.53
CA GLY A 215 -16.77 -17.51 15.76
C GLY A 215 -16.31 -17.84 14.34
N ASP A 216 -15.37 -17.09 13.80
CA ASP A 216 -14.70 -17.40 12.53
C ASP A 216 -13.60 -18.47 12.76
N GLY A 217 -13.67 -19.55 11.99
CA GLY A 217 -12.89 -20.78 12.18
C GLY A 217 -13.30 -21.56 13.44
N LYS A 218 -12.97 -21.01 14.61
CA LYS A 218 -13.32 -21.55 15.94
C LYS A 218 -13.87 -20.44 16.82
N ALA A 219 -14.39 -20.80 17.99
CA ALA A 219 -14.95 -19.84 18.95
C ALA A 219 -13.99 -18.71 19.35
N ASN A 220 -12.68 -18.93 19.26
CA ASN A 220 -11.63 -17.95 19.56
C ASN A 220 -11.05 -17.26 18.31
N GLY A 221 -11.62 -17.44 17.12
CA GLY A 221 -11.14 -16.82 15.88
C GLY A 221 -9.98 -17.55 15.19
N CYS A 222 -9.54 -18.69 15.72
CA CYS A 222 -8.32 -19.36 15.30
C CYS A 222 -8.60 -20.61 14.46
N LEU A 223 -7.59 -21.01 13.67
CA LEU A 223 -7.67 -22.14 12.75
C LEU A 223 -7.20 -23.45 13.40
N GLY A 224 -7.43 -24.54 12.66
CA GLY A 224 -6.98 -25.87 13.00
C GLY A 224 -7.89 -26.63 13.97
N PRO A 225 -7.67 -27.93 14.13
CA PRO A 225 -8.53 -28.78 14.96
C PRO A 225 -8.50 -28.37 16.43
N GLU A 226 -7.35 -27.93 16.93
CA GLU A 226 -7.16 -27.47 18.31
C GLU A 226 -7.51 -25.98 18.52
N GLY A 227 -7.80 -25.22 17.46
CA GLY A 227 -8.06 -23.78 17.55
C GLY A 227 -6.85 -22.97 18.02
N THR A 228 -5.65 -23.34 17.56
CA THR A 228 -4.37 -22.71 17.96
C THR A 228 -3.58 -22.12 16.80
N ILE A 229 -3.95 -22.44 15.56
CA ILE A 229 -3.27 -21.93 14.37
C ILE A 229 -3.75 -20.51 14.12
N PHE A 230 -2.83 -19.59 13.85
CA PHE A 230 -3.13 -18.19 13.57
C PHE A 230 -3.95 -18.07 12.29
N ASN A 231 -4.82 -17.06 12.24
CA ASN A 231 -5.80 -16.85 11.17
C ASN A 231 -5.55 -15.51 10.45
N PRO A 232 -4.69 -15.49 9.43
CA PRO A 232 -4.38 -14.28 8.68
C PRO A 232 -5.62 -13.64 8.04
N GLN A 233 -5.64 -12.31 7.99
CA GLN A 233 -6.76 -11.52 7.47
C GLN A 233 -6.53 -11.06 6.03
N TYR A 234 -7.60 -11.09 5.22
CA TYR A 234 -7.66 -10.58 3.86
C TYR A 234 -8.59 -9.36 3.80
N PRO A 235 -8.28 -8.30 3.02
CA PRO A 235 -7.23 -8.22 2.01
C PRO A 235 -5.89 -7.67 2.50
N GLY A 236 -5.74 -7.35 3.79
CA GLY A 236 -4.50 -6.76 4.32
C GLY A 236 -3.25 -7.60 4.04
N ASN A 237 -3.38 -8.91 3.91
CA ASN A 237 -2.27 -9.80 3.57
C ASN A 237 -1.95 -9.90 2.05
N CYS A 238 -2.71 -9.24 1.16
CA CYS A 238 -2.33 -9.09 -0.25
C CYS A 238 -1.06 -8.22 -0.37
N PRO A 239 -0.03 -8.63 -1.15
CA PRO A 239 1.22 -7.87 -1.27
C PRO A 239 1.12 -6.54 -2.03
N TYR A 240 -0.04 -6.22 -2.62
CA TYR A 240 -0.26 -4.98 -3.38
C TYR A 240 -1.18 -3.98 -2.67
N ILE A 241 -1.59 -4.30 -1.44
CA ILE A 241 -2.29 -3.41 -0.51
C ILE A 241 -1.32 -2.94 0.57
N THR A 242 -1.56 -1.73 1.05
CA THR A 242 -0.91 -1.21 2.26
C THR A 242 -1.78 -1.54 3.47
N SER A 243 -1.43 -2.56 4.25
CA SER A 243 -2.20 -2.95 5.43
C SER A 243 -1.88 -2.06 6.62
N VAL A 244 -2.91 -1.61 7.33
CA VAL A 244 -2.82 -0.62 8.42
C VAL A 244 -3.28 -1.23 9.74
N GLY A 245 -2.36 -1.38 10.69
CA GLY A 245 -2.61 -1.84 12.05
C GLY A 245 -3.02 -0.76 13.04
N GLY A 246 -3.49 -1.20 14.21
CA GLY A 246 -3.89 -0.34 15.31
C GLY A 246 -2.78 -0.11 16.34
N THR A 247 -2.64 1.13 16.78
CA THR A 247 -1.82 1.52 17.94
C THR A 247 -2.64 2.33 18.93
N MET A 248 -2.14 2.52 20.15
CA MET A 248 -2.84 3.33 21.13
C MET A 248 -1.89 4.06 22.07
N LEU A 249 -2.43 5.11 22.70
CA LEU A 249 -1.90 5.69 23.93
C LEU A 249 -2.72 5.14 25.11
N TYR A 250 -2.05 4.71 26.17
CA TYR A 250 -2.69 4.33 27.42
C TYR A 250 -3.07 5.56 28.26
N ALA A 251 -3.97 5.38 29.23
CA ALA A 251 -4.63 6.46 29.98
C ALA A 251 -3.68 7.46 30.69
N ASN A 252 -2.43 7.09 30.97
CA ASN A 252 -1.43 7.95 31.60
C ASN A 252 -0.43 8.58 30.61
N GLN A 253 -0.66 8.42 29.31
CA GLN A 253 0.17 8.94 28.24
C GLN A 253 -0.46 10.17 27.58
N THR A 254 0.39 10.94 26.91
CA THR A 254 0.07 12.16 26.18
C THR A 254 0.44 12.00 24.72
N VAL A 255 0.04 12.97 23.88
CA VAL A 255 0.42 13.04 22.46
C VAL A 255 1.94 13.16 22.20
N HIS A 256 2.75 13.27 23.26
CA HIS A 256 4.21 13.32 23.17
C HIS A 256 4.89 12.00 23.56
N ASP A 257 4.12 11.05 24.09
CA ASP A 257 4.61 9.73 24.46
C ASP A 257 4.58 8.78 23.26
N ALA A 258 5.37 7.72 23.35
CA ALA A 258 5.35 6.66 22.35
C ALA A 258 4.07 5.82 22.46
N GLU A 259 3.43 5.58 21.33
CA GLU A 259 2.31 4.66 21.22
C GLU A 259 2.78 3.22 21.42
N SER A 260 1.84 2.33 21.71
CA SER A 260 2.04 0.89 21.84
C SER A 260 1.11 0.13 20.89
N VAL A 261 1.35 -1.17 20.70
CA VAL A 261 0.37 -2.05 20.03
C VAL A 261 -1.00 -1.84 20.68
N MET A 262 -2.04 -1.59 19.88
CA MET A 262 -3.40 -1.48 20.40
C MET A 262 -3.80 -2.82 21.03
N HIS A 263 -4.17 -2.80 22.31
CA HIS A 263 -4.73 -3.95 23.02
C HIS A 263 -5.66 -3.44 24.14
N VAL A 264 -6.96 -3.70 23.98
CA VAL A 264 -8.04 -3.21 24.83
C VAL A 264 -9.00 -4.35 25.16
N ASN A 265 -9.55 -4.33 26.38
CA ASN A 265 -10.65 -5.19 26.76
C ASN A 265 -11.96 -4.42 26.66
N LEU A 266 -12.73 -4.67 25.60
CA LEU A 266 -14.04 -4.06 25.37
C LEU A 266 -15.19 -4.89 25.95
N GLY A 267 -14.87 -5.98 26.66
CA GLY A 267 -15.83 -6.92 27.22
C GLY A 267 -16.39 -7.92 26.21
N GLY A 268 -17.15 -8.90 26.71
CA GLY A 268 -17.79 -9.92 25.87
C GLY A 268 -16.81 -10.68 24.97
N SER A 269 -17.17 -10.81 23.69
CA SER A 269 -16.33 -11.42 22.65
C SER A 269 -15.13 -10.54 22.26
N ALA A 270 -15.16 -9.24 22.53
CA ALA A 270 -14.09 -8.28 22.26
C ALA A 270 -13.17 -8.04 23.48
N SER A 271 -12.97 -9.07 24.31
CA SER A 271 -12.13 -8.97 25.52
C SER A 271 -10.62 -8.91 25.23
N ASN A 272 -10.20 -9.37 24.05
CA ASN A 272 -8.82 -9.28 23.54
C ASN A 272 -8.81 -8.50 22.22
N PHE A 273 -9.38 -7.30 22.21
CA PHE A 273 -9.44 -6.45 21.02
C PHE A 273 -8.06 -5.83 20.78
N THR A 274 -7.40 -6.20 19.70
CA THR A 274 -5.97 -5.90 19.49
C THR A 274 -5.62 -5.85 18.01
N SER A 275 -4.62 -5.02 17.66
CA SER A 275 -4.16 -4.87 16.27
C SER A 275 -3.88 -6.22 15.61
N ALA A 276 -4.57 -6.55 14.51
CA ALA A 276 -4.33 -7.81 13.83
C ALA A 276 -3.08 -7.79 12.97
N GLY A 277 -2.45 -8.96 12.85
CA GLY A 277 -1.24 -9.09 12.07
C GLY A 277 -0.59 -10.46 12.18
N GLY A 278 0.20 -10.81 11.18
CA GLY A 278 0.77 -12.15 11.07
C GLY A 278 1.37 -12.40 9.70
N PHE A 279 1.29 -13.65 9.24
CA PHE A 279 1.89 -14.08 7.99
C PHE A 279 0.88 -14.88 7.17
N SER A 280 0.68 -14.47 5.92
CA SER A 280 -0.25 -15.09 4.96
C SER A 280 0.01 -16.59 4.75
N ASN A 281 -1.06 -17.35 4.54
CA ASN A 281 -1.02 -18.72 4.04
C ASN A 281 -1.02 -18.78 2.51
N TYR A 282 -1.48 -17.75 1.78
CA TYR A 282 -1.61 -17.81 0.31
C TYR A 282 -0.53 -17.05 -0.45
N PHE A 283 -0.03 -15.94 0.11
CA PHE A 283 0.90 -15.03 -0.54
C PHE A 283 2.31 -15.17 0.04
N PRO A 284 3.35 -15.39 -0.78
CA PRO A 284 4.73 -15.42 -0.30
C PRO A 284 5.22 -14.04 0.15
N ILE A 285 6.29 -14.00 0.96
CA ILE A 285 6.98 -12.75 1.32
C ILE A 285 7.39 -12.00 0.04
N PRO A 286 6.90 -10.77 -0.20
CA PRO A 286 7.29 -9.99 -1.35
C PRO A 286 8.73 -9.49 -1.20
N ALA A 287 9.42 -9.29 -2.34
CA ALA A 287 10.84 -8.93 -2.35
C ALA A 287 11.14 -7.66 -1.54
N TYR A 288 10.24 -6.67 -1.58
CA TYR A 288 10.41 -5.41 -0.84
C TYR A 288 10.39 -5.58 0.69
N GLN A 289 9.76 -6.64 1.20
CA GLN A 289 9.59 -6.91 2.62
C GLN A 289 10.62 -7.91 3.17
N SER A 290 11.21 -8.74 2.30
CA SER A 290 12.11 -9.85 2.66
C SER A 290 13.16 -9.53 3.74
N SER A 291 13.82 -8.37 3.65
CA SER A 291 14.86 -7.95 4.60
C SER A 291 14.28 -7.59 5.97
N ALA A 292 13.09 -6.99 6.00
CA ALA A 292 12.39 -6.61 7.22
C ALA A 292 11.90 -7.84 7.99
N VAL A 293 11.26 -8.79 7.31
CA VAL A 293 10.83 -10.08 7.91
C VAL A 293 12.01 -10.90 8.42
N ALA A 294 13.11 -10.97 7.66
CA ALA A 294 14.31 -11.66 8.11
C ALA A 294 14.92 -11.02 9.37
N LYS A 295 14.91 -9.68 9.46
CA LYS A 295 15.33 -8.95 10.67
C LYS A 295 14.40 -9.28 11.85
N TYR A 296 13.09 -9.24 11.64
CA TYR A 296 12.10 -9.54 12.68
C TYR A 296 12.34 -10.91 13.33
N PHE A 297 12.42 -11.98 12.53
CA PHE A 297 12.65 -13.32 13.08
C PHE A 297 13.98 -13.47 13.84
N LYS A 298 15.00 -12.68 13.49
CA LYS A 298 16.28 -12.65 14.21
C LYS A 298 16.17 -11.93 15.56
N THR A 299 15.39 -10.84 15.60
CA THR A 299 15.21 -9.99 16.78
C THR A 299 14.23 -10.60 17.77
N ALA A 300 13.04 -10.98 17.30
CA ALA A 300 11.94 -11.48 18.13
C ALA A 300 12.21 -12.86 18.74
N ARG A 301 13.08 -13.67 18.12
CA ARG A 301 13.47 -15.02 18.60
C ARG A 301 12.28 -15.89 19.01
N LEU A 302 11.26 -15.91 18.15
CA LEU A 302 10.02 -16.67 18.39
C LEU A 302 10.32 -18.15 18.65
N THR A 303 9.68 -18.69 19.69
CA THR A 303 9.77 -20.11 20.07
C THR A 303 8.61 -20.94 19.52
N TYR A 304 7.66 -20.32 18.83
CA TYR A 304 6.49 -21.00 18.29
C TYR A 304 6.85 -21.97 17.17
N PRO A 305 6.22 -23.15 17.13
CA PRO A 305 6.36 -24.05 16.00
C PRO A 305 5.74 -23.39 14.77
N TYR A 306 6.40 -23.51 13.62
CA TYR A 306 5.98 -22.89 12.37
C TYR A 306 6.03 -23.92 11.24
N TYR A 307 5.23 -23.66 10.20
CA TYR A 307 5.33 -24.36 8.93
C TYR A 307 5.88 -23.41 7.84
N SER A 308 6.21 -23.96 6.68
CA SER A 308 6.79 -23.21 5.55
C SER A 308 6.20 -23.73 4.26
N GLU A 309 4.90 -23.53 4.12
CA GLU A 309 4.06 -24.05 3.04
C GLU A 309 2.98 -23.01 2.73
N LEU A 310 2.76 -22.73 1.45
CA LEU A 310 1.63 -21.93 0.99
C LEU A 310 0.45 -22.85 0.67
N GLU A 311 -0.77 -22.34 0.76
CA GLU A 311 -2.00 -23.11 0.53
C GLU A 311 -2.11 -24.30 1.50
N VAL A 312 -1.71 -24.04 2.75
CA VAL A 312 -1.55 -25.05 3.80
C VAL A 312 -2.88 -25.71 4.16
N ASN A 313 -2.85 -27.03 4.39
CA ASN A 313 -3.95 -27.72 5.05
C ASN A 313 -3.83 -27.61 6.57
N VAL A 314 -4.60 -26.68 7.15
CA VAL A 314 -4.62 -26.39 8.59
C VAL A 314 -5.04 -27.57 9.47
N ASN A 315 -5.65 -28.62 8.91
CA ASN A 315 -6.00 -29.84 9.66
C ASN A 315 -4.83 -30.79 9.88
N THR A 316 -3.73 -30.62 9.13
CA THR A 316 -2.62 -31.59 9.10
C THR A 316 -1.25 -30.97 9.30
N THR A 317 -1.14 -29.64 9.19
CA THR A 317 0.13 -28.92 9.34
C THR A 317 0.69 -29.02 10.76
N LYS A 318 2.01 -28.83 10.88
CA LYS A 318 2.73 -28.82 12.15
C LYS A 318 3.29 -27.42 12.39
N GLY A 319 2.64 -26.66 13.25
CA GLY A 319 2.99 -25.29 13.57
C GLY A 319 1.75 -24.40 13.62
N ILE A 320 1.92 -23.18 14.12
CA ILE A 320 0.81 -22.26 14.34
C ILE A 320 0.82 -21.04 13.42
N TYR A 321 1.88 -20.86 12.61
CA TYR A 321 1.95 -19.79 11.62
C TYR A 321 2.83 -20.17 10.43
N ASN A 322 2.61 -19.49 9.30
CA ASN A 322 3.39 -19.67 8.09
C ASN A 322 4.63 -18.77 8.07
N ARG A 323 5.83 -19.35 8.14
CA ARG A 323 7.06 -18.55 8.20
C ARG A 323 7.47 -17.91 6.86
N ILE A 324 6.91 -18.38 5.74
CA ILE A 324 7.27 -17.90 4.40
C ILE A 324 6.20 -17.03 3.74
N GLY A 325 5.14 -16.69 4.50
CA GLY A 325 4.03 -15.85 4.05
C GLY A 325 4.33 -14.36 4.10
N ARG A 326 3.63 -13.56 3.29
CA ARG A 326 3.61 -12.08 3.38
C ARG A 326 3.25 -11.68 4.80
N GLY A 327 4.12 -10.91 5.45
CA GLY A 327 3.90 -10.40 6.79
C GLY A 327 3.01 -9.16 6.78
N TYR A 328 2.05 -8.99 7.67
CA TYR A 328 1.22 -7.78 7.76
C TYR A 328 1.00 -7.41 9.24
N PRO A 329 0.69 -6.15 9.58
CA PRO A 329 0.46 -5.00 8.69
C PRO A 329 1.76 -4.41 8.10
N ASP A 330 1.62 -3.44 7.18
CA ASP A 330 2.76 -2.69 6.63
C ASP A 330 3.09 -1.46 7.48
N ILE A 331 2.07 -0.80 8.01
CA ILE A 331 2.11 0.42 8.80
C ILE A 331 1.03 0.36 9.87
N SER A 332 0.99 1.32 10.78
CA SER A 332 -0.08 1.45 11.76
C SER A 332 -0.45 2.92 12.01
N ALA A 333 -1.57 3.16 12.66
CA ALA A 333 -1.92 4.46 13.22
C ALA A 333 -2.79 4.26 14.47
N ASN A 334 -3.14 5.36 15.14
CA ASN A 334 -3.95 5.30 16.34
C ASN A 334 -5.32 4.70 16.01
N GLY A 335 -5.64 3.60 16.69
CA GLY A 335 -6.87 2.85 16.50
C GLY A 335 -7.75 2.84 17.74
N ALA A 336 -7.60 3.79 18.67
CA ALA A 336 -8.24 3.67 19.98
C ALA A 336 -8.80 5.01 20.50
N GLU A 337 -9.89 4.90 21.26
CA GLU A 337 -10.51 6.02 21.99
C GLU A 337 -11.02 7.15 21.08
N PHE A 338 -11.26 6.92 19.78
CA PHE A 338 -11.75 7.97 18.89
C PHE A 338 -13.20 8.35 19.24
N ARG A 339 -13.51 9.66 19.28
CA ARG A 339 -14.85 10.13 19.62
C ARG A 339 -15.67 10.35 18.37
N ALA A 340 -16.85 9.74 18.32
CA ALA A 340 -17.80 9.92 17.22
C ALA A 340 -19.23 9.59 17.68
N HIS A 341 -20.20 10.04 16.89
CA HIS A 341 -21.61 9.85 17.20
C HIS A 341 -22.21 8.65 16.46
N LEU A 342 -23.14 7.97 17.14
CA LEU A 342 -23.99 6.93 16.58
C LEU A 342 -25.38 7.04 17.19
N ASP A 343 -26.40 7.15 16.34
CA ASP A 343 -27.80 7.36 16.74
C ASP A 343 -27.94 8.54 17.72
N GLY A 344 -27.26 9.65 17.39
CA GLY A 344 -27.24 10.87 18.19
C GLY A 344 -26.48 10.80 19.51
N SER A 345 -25.84 9.67 19.84
CA SER A 345 -25.10 9.47 21.09
C SER A 345 -23.59 9.43 20.85
N ASP A 346 -22.81 10.03 21.73
CA ASP A 346 -21.34 10.08 21.64
C ASP A 346 -20.69 8.86 22.28
N TYR A 347 -19.78 8.22 21.54
CA TYR A 347 -19.09 6.98 21.91
C TYR A 347 -17.57 7.07 21.75
N HIS A 348 -16.87 6.10 22.34
CA HIS A 348 -15.46 5.86 22.08
C HIS A 348 -15.34 4.64 21.16
N TRP A 349 -14.68 4.85 20.03
CA TRP A 349 -14.47 3.88 18.98
C TRP A 349 -13.04 3.35 19.01
N TYR A 350 -12.89 2.12 18.53
CA TYR A 350 -11.66 1.36 18.51
C TYR A 350 -11.59 0.54 17.23
N GLY A 351 -10.39 0.20 16.78
CA GLY A 351 -10.17 -0.65 15.63
C GLY A 351 -9.06 -0.12 14.73
N SER A 352 -8.45 -1.04 13.99
CA SER A 352 -7.67 -0.73 12.79
C SER A 352 -8.51 -0.04 11.73
N SER A 353 -9.84 -0.17 11.79
CA SER A 353 -10.83 0.67 11.11
C SER A 353 -10.61 2.17 11.30
N LEU A 354 -10.21 2.63 12.49
CA LEU A 354 -9.85 4.04 12.68
C LEU A 354 -8.48 4.37 12.08
N ALA A 355 -7.56 3.42 12.10
CA ALA A 355 -6.18 3.61 11.71
C ALA A 355 -6.03 3.76 10.18
N SER A 356 -6.78 2.99 9.40
CA SER A 356 -6.73 3.02 7.93
C SER A 356 -7.10 4.39 7.32
N PRO A 357 -8.28 4.97 7.56
CA PRO A 357 -8.66 6.28 7.03
C PRO A 357 -7.81 7.41 7.60
N LEU A 358 -7.30 7.27 8.83
CA LEU A 358 -6.34 8.21 9.41
C LEU A 358 -5.06 8.27 8.58
N PHE A 359 -4.44 7.11 8.32
CA PHE A 359 -3.20 7.08 7.53
C PHE A 359 -3.46 7.43 6.06
N ALA A 360 -4.59 7.01 5.50
CA ALA A 360 -5.01 7.39 4.16
C ALA A 360 -5.15 8.92 4.03
N SER A 361 -5.67 9.59 5.07
CA SER A 361 -5.72 11.05 5.14
C SER A 361 -4.33 11.69 5.13
N VAL A 362 -3.36 11.09 5.84
CA VAL A 362 -1.95 11.53 5.78
C VAL A 362 -1.42 11.44 4.35
N PHE A 363 -1.67 10.35 3.63
CA PHE A 363 -1.26 10.22 2.22
C PHE A 363 -1.97 11.18 1.29
N THR A 364 -3.25 11.44 1.49
CA THR A 364 -3.99 12.43 0.72
C THR A 364 -3.37 13.83 0.88
N LEU A 365 -3.02 14.24 2.11
CA LEU A 365 -2.31 15.50 2.37
C LEU A 365 -0.91 15.55 1.75
N ILE A 366 -0.19 14.42 1.74
CA ILE A 366 1.11 14.33 1.04
C ILE A 366 0.92 14.46 -0.47
N ASN A 367 -0.13 13.87 -1.05
CA ASN A 367 -0.47 14.06 -2.46
C ASN A 367 -0.80 15.52 -2.77
N GLU A 368 -1.47 16.26 -1.89
CA GLU A 368 -1.70 17.69 -2.10
C GLU A 368 -0.40 18.48 -2.23
N GLU A 369 0.56 18.21 -1.34
CA GLU A 369 1.89 18.83 -1.39
C GLU A 369 2.65 18.49 -2.67
N ARG A 370 2.47 17.27 -3.19
CA ARG A 370 3.06 16.82 -4.47
C ARG A 370 2.39 17.51 -5.66
N LEU A 371 1.07 17.56 -5.70
CA LEU A 371 0.29 18.19 -6.75
C LEU A 371 0.54 19.71 -6.80
N ALA A 372 0.70 20.36 -5.65
CA ALA A 372 1.01 21.79 -5.56
C ALA A 372 2.35 22.18 -6.21
N ILE A 373 3.25 21.22 -6.42
CA ILE A 373 4.53 21.40 -7.12
C ILE A 373 4.59 20.66 -8.47
N GLY A 374 3.43 20.28 -9.02
CA GLY A 374 3.31 19.68 -10.35
C GLY A 374 3.72 18.21 -10.45
N LYS A 375 3.71 17.46 -9.34
CA LYS A 375 3.98 16.01 -9.33
C LYS A 375 2.71 15.20 -9.28
N GLY A 376 2.79 13.94 -9.71
CA GLY A 376 1.72 12.96 -9.54
C GLY A 376 1.58 12.46 -8.09
N PRO A 377 0.55 11.65 -7.80
CA PRO A 377 0.33 11.05 -6.48
C PRO A 377 1.47 10.07 -6.09
N ILE A 378 1.46 9.61 -4.84
CA ILE A 378 2.45 8.65 -4.31
C ILE A 378 2.28 7.23 -4.89
N GLY A 379 1.05 6.82 -5.21
CA GLY A 379 0.72 5.49 -5.73
C GLY A 379 1.05 4.34 -4.77
N PHE A 380 1.37 3.16 -5.32
CA PHE A 380 1.69 1.99 -4.51
C PHE A 380 2.97 2.20 -3.69
N VAL A 381 2.81 2.34 -2.37
CA VAL A 381 3.83 2.93 -1.48
C VAL A 381 4.69 1.89 -0.74
N ASN A 382 4.25 0.63 -0.61
CA ASN A 382 4.94 -0.37 0.23
C ASN A 382 6.45 -0.46 -0.08
N PRO A 383 6.90 -0.67 -1.33
CA PRO A 383 8.33 -0.84 -1.60
C PRO A 383 9.19 0.36 -1.17
N THR A 384 8.57 1.54 -1.18
CA THR A 384 9.17 2.80 -0.79
C THR A 384 9.25 2.93 0.73
N LEU A 385 8.19 2.60 1.47
CA LEU A 385 8.18 2.62 2.94
C LEU A 385 9.17 1.62 3.53
N TYR A 386 9.24 0.39 3.02
CA TYR A 386 10.17 -0.63 3.55
C TYR A 386 11.65 -0.22 3.38
N LYS A 387 11.98 0.61 2.39
CA LYS A 387 13.32 1.19 2.22
C LYS A 387 13.56 2.40 3.13
N ASN A 388 12.50 3.02 3.62
CA ASN A 388 12.51 4.33 4.28
C ASN A 388 11.73 4.33 5.61
N ALA A 389 11.81 3.24 6.38
CA ALA A 389 11.14 3.10 7.67
C ALA A 389 11.45 4.24 8.66
N TRP A 390 12.59 4.91 8.50
CA TRP A 390 12.97 6.10 9.29
C TRP A 390 11.94 7.24 9.22
N ALA A 391 11.09 7.27 8.17
CA ALA A 391 10.07 8.28 7.96
C ALA A 391 8.83 8.08 8.86
N LEU A 392 8.76 6.97 9.58
CA LEU A 392 7.67 6.62 10.50
C LEU A 392 8.16 6.73 11.96
N ASN A 393 7.23 6.56 12.90
CA ASN A 393 7.54 6.39 14.32
C ASN A 393 7.46 4.89 14.65
N ASP A 394 8.58 4.32 15.07
CA ASP A 394 8.70 2.89 15.37
C ASP A 394 7.96 2.54 16.67
N ILE A 395 7.21 1.44 16.67
CA ILE A 395 6.49 0.92 17.84
C ILE A 395 7.22 -0.30 18.33
N VAL A 396 7.59 -0.31 19.62
CA VAL A 396 8.57 -1.28 20.14
C VAL A 396 8.10 -2.00 21.40
N ASN A 397 6.82 -1.87 21.74
CA ASN A 397 6.22 -2.48 22.92
C ASN A 397 4.78 -2.93 22.66
N GLY A 398 4.35 -3.95 23.42
CA GLY A 398 3.06 -4.61 23.24
C GLY A 398 3.14 -5.80 22.30
N THR A 399 2.02 -6.51 22.19
CA THR A 399 1.87 -7.71 21.38
C THR A 399 0.46 -7.78 20.80
N ASN A 400 0.28 -8.54 19.72
CA ASN A 400 -1.04 -8.81 19.16
C ASN A 400 -1.60 -10.17 19.61
N VAL A 401 -1.98 -10.23 20.89
CA VAL A 401 -2.43 -11.45 21.59
C VAL A 401 -3.53 -12.21 20.84
N GLY A 402 -3.52 -13.54 20.91
CA GLY A 402 -4.55 -14.37 20.30
C GLY A 402 -4.19 -15.85 20.26
N CYS A 403 -5.17 -16.70 19.97
CA CYS A 403 -4.98 -18.15 19.80
C CYS A 403 -4.27 -18.87 20.97
N GLY A 404 -4.49 -18.39 22.20
CA GLY A 404 -3.85 -18.95 23.40
C GLY A 404 -2.37 -18.60 23.54
N THR A 405 -1.90 -17.57 22.83
CA THR A 405 -0.52 -17.11 22.82
C THR A 405 -0.46 -15.59 23.02
N GLU A 406 0.72 -15.06 23.32
CA GLU A 406 0.99 -13.62 23.29
C GLU A 406 0.99 -13.04 21.86
N GLY A 407 0.82 -13.88 20.83
CA GLY A 407 0.95 -13.47 19.44
C GLY A 407 2.39 -13.03 19.13
N PHE A 408 2.52 -12.03 18.27
CA PHE A 408 3.79 -11.44 17.90
C PHE A 408 4.07 -10.17 18.70
N SER A 409 5.31 -10.01 19.15
CA SER A 409 5.73 -8.82 19.90
C SER A 409 6.22 -7.72 18.98
N ALA A 410 5.89 -6.47 19.32
CA ALA A 410 6.51 -5.31 18.70
C ALA A 410 7.99 -5.22 19.07
N VAL A 411 8.84 -4.91 18.09
CA VAL A 411 10.31 -4.86 18.23
C VAL A 411 10.89 -3.78 17.32
N GLU A 412 12.13 -3.36 17.56
CA GLU A 412 12.77 -2.33 16.72
C GLU A 412 12.78 -2.67 15.21
N GLY A 413 12.09 -1.86 14.41
CA GLY A 413 11.90 -2.03 12.98
C GLY A 413 10.53 -2.62 12.65
N TRP A 414 10.43 -3.37 11.54
CA TRP A 414 9.16 -3.99 11.18
C TRP A 414 8.83 -5.15 12.11
N ASP A 415 7.57 -5.21 12.55
CA ASP A 415 6.96 -6.35 13.22
C ASP A 415 5.53 -6.62 12.71
N PRO A 416 5.01 -7.84 12.88
CA PRO A 416 3.68 -8.21 12.42
C PRO A 416 2.57 -7.81 13.42
N ALA A 417 2.82 -6.85 14.33
CA ALA A 417 1.78 -6.27 15.18
C ALA A 417 1.43 -4.84 14.74
N THR A 418 2.43 -4.08 14.30
CA THR A 418 2.32 -2.64 13.97
C THR A 418 3.03 -2.23 12.68
N GLY A 419 3.63 -3.18 11.98
CA GLY A 419 4.29 -2.95 10.71
C GLY A 419 5.55 -2.11 10.88
N LEU A 420 5.75 -1.11 10.02
CA LEU A 420 6.84 -0.15 10.10
C LEU A 420 6.57 1.00 11.09
N GLY A 421 5.40 0.99 11.74
CA GLY A 421 4.99 1.99 12.73
C GLY A 421 4.07 3.09 12.19
N THR A 422 3.98 4.19 12.95
CA THR A 422 2.94 5.22 12.81
C THR A 422 3.38 6.45 12.03
N PRO A 423 2.45 7.26 11.47
CA PRO A 423 2.85 8.33 10.56
C PRO A 423 3.60 9.44 11.29
N ASN A 424 4.66 9.94 10.66
CA ASN A 424 5.32 11.17 11.06
C ASN A 424 5.25 12.15 9.87
N TYR A 425 4.21 12.99 9.86
CA TYR A 425 3.89 13.81 8.68
C TYR A 425 5.09 14.65 8.19
N PRO A 426 5.85 15.37 9.06
CA PRO A 426 7.03 16.12 8.63
C PRO A 426 8.12 15.26 7.98
N LYS A 427 8.36 14.04 8.48
CA LYS A 427 9.36 13.14 7.90
C LYS A 427 8.88 12.55 6.57
N LEU A 428 7.62 12.14 6.48
CA LEU A 428 6.99 11.66 5.24
C LEU A 428 7.05 12.73 4.15
N LYS A 429 6.69 13.98 4.48
CA LYS A 429 6.80 15.13 3.57
C LYS A 429 8.23 15.40 3.10
N LYS A 430 9.23 15.19 3.97
CA LYS A 430 10.65 15.37 3.63
C LYS A 430 11.19 14.25 2.75
N PHE A 431 10.81 13.01 3.06
CA PHE A 431 11.18 11.81 2.32
C PHE A 431 10.90 11.97 0.82
N GLU A 432 9.70 12.44 0.49
CA GLU A 432 9.28 12.74 -0.89
C GLU A 432 10.16 13.76 -1.63
N ARG A 433 10.86 14.64 -0.90
CA ARG A 433 11.76 15.65 -1.50
C ARG A 433 13.20 15.14 -1.67
N GLU A 434 13.60 14.08 -0.96
CA GLU A 434 15.00 13.62 -0.92
C GLU A 434 15.31 12.48 -1.90
N GLU A 435 14.40 11.51 -2.12
CA GLU A 435 14.61 10.44 -3.11
C GLU A 435 14.86 10.99 -4.52
N GLU A 436 14.21 12.10 -4.83
CA GLU A 436 14.32 12.76 -6.14
C GLU A 436 15.66 13.44 -6.36
N SER A 437 16.30 14.00 -5.33
CA SER A 437 17.64 14.56 -5.48
C SER A 437 18.62 13.50 -6.00
N THR A 438 18.44 12.24 -5.59
CA THR A 438 19.26 11.11 -6.05
C THR A 438 18.88 10.61 -7.44
N GLN A 439 17.60 10.63 -7.81
CA GLN A 439 17.12 10.18 -9.13
C GLN A 439 17.38 11.21 -10.23
N GLU A 440 17.17 12.50 -9.93
CA GLU A 440 17.46 13.63 -10.82
C GLU A 440 18.97 13.79 -11.07
N ILE A 441 19.80 13.61 -10.03
CA ILE A 441 21.27 13.57 -10.19
C ILE A 441 21.68 12.39 -11.08
N SER A 442 21.07 11.22 -10.94
CA SER A 442 21.41 10.04 -11.76
C SER A 442 21.03 10.25 -13.23
N SER A 443 19.86 10.83 -13.50
CA SER A 443 19.40 11.17 -14.85
C SER A 443 20.27 12.27 -15.51
N ASN A 444 20.63 13.31 -14.77
CA ASN A 444 21.47 14.41 -15.26
C ASN A 444 22.92 13.96 -15.52
N VAL A 445 23.47 13.06 -14.69
CA VAL A 445 24.80 12.46 -14.91
C VAL A 445 24.78 11.56 -16.15
N PHE A 446 23.72 10.77 -16.35
CA PHE A 446 23.58 9.92 -17.53
C PHE A 446 23.45 10.74 -18.83
N THR A 447 22.63 11.79 -18.81
CA THR A 447 22.47 12.72 -19.93
C THR A 447 23.77 13.45 -20.26
N ALA A 448 24.53 13.88 -19.24
CA ALA A 448 25.84 14.51 -19.41
C ALA A 448 26.93 13.54 -19.92
N LEU A 449 26.82 12.25 -19.63
CA LEU A 449 27.69 11.20 -20.16
C LEU A 449 27.40 10.92 -21.64
N MET A 450 26.12 10.84 -22.01
CA MET A 450 25.69 10.66 -23.41
C MET A 450 26.01 11.88 -24.29
N ALA A 451 25.92 13.10 -23.75
CA ALA A 451 26.33 14.31 -24.47
C ALA A 451 27.84 14.40 -24.74
N LYS A 452 28.67 13.59 -24.06
CA LYS A 452 30.14 13.55 -24.22
C LYS A 452 30.63 12.45 -25.15
N SER A 453 29.80 11.48 -25.54
CA SER A 453 30.16 10.53 -26.60
C SER A 453 30.03 11.20 -27.97
N LYS A 454 31.16 11.56 -28.58
CA LYS A 454 31.20 12.03 -29.97
C LYS A 454 30.75 10.91 -30.92
N PRO A 455 29.97 11.21 -31.97
CA PRO A 455 29.66 10.24 -33.01
C PRO A 455 30.94 9.94 -33.82
N VAL A 456 31.33 8.67 -33.87
CA VAL A 456 32.38 8.20 -34.78
C VAL A 456 31.73 7.95 -36.14
N ASN A 457 31.88 8.91 -37.06
CA ASN A 457 31.52 8.72 -38.47
C ASN A 457 32.74 8.22 -39.25
N GLY A 458 32.59 7.07 -39.89
CA GLY A 458 33.44 6.62 -40.99
C GLY A 458 34.17 5.31 -40.74
N PHE A 459 33.69 4.22 -41.34
CA PHE A 459 34.54 3.11 -41.74
C PHE A 459 34.07 2.56 -43.09
N GLY A 460 34.83 2.92 -44.13
CA GLY A 460 34.86 2.20 -45.40
C GLY A 460 35.62 0.88 -45.24
N ALA A 461 35.25 -0.10 -46.06
CA ALA A 461 35.74 -1.47 -46.04
C ALA A 461 37.25 -1.58 -46.30
N THR A 462 37.97 -2.39 -45.51
CA THR A 462 38.72 -3.59 -45.94
C THR A 462 39.50 -4.25 -44.78
N GLU A 463 39.45 -5.58 -44.76
CA GLU A 463 40.32 -6.58 -44.09
C GLU A 463 40.33 -6.82 -42.54
N ARG A 464 39.76 -7.99 -42.20
CA ARG A 464 40.07 -9.00 -41.16
C ARG A 464 40.75 -8.56 -39.85
N TYR A 465 40.00 -8.63 -38.74
CA TYR A 465 40.38 -9.34 -37.49
C TYR A 465 39.18 -9.41 -36.50
N GLY A 466 38.93 -10.58 -35.90
CA GLY A 466 38.35 -10.78 -34.56
C GLY A 466 36.91 -10.33 -34.23
N ARG A 467 35.97 -11.29 -34.19
CA ARG A 467 34.58 -11.17 -33.68
C ARG A 467 34.59 -11.11 -32.13
N GLN A 468 34.33 -9.95 -31.50
CA GLN A 468 33.78 -9.91 -30.12
C GLN A 468 33.21 -8.55 -29.61
N GLU A 469 32.98 -7.52 -30.43
CA GLU A 469 32.51 -6.21 -29.93
C GLU A 469 31.11 -5.75 -30.38
N THR A 470 30.35 -6.53 -31.16
CA THR A 470 29.06 -6.06 -31.72
C THR A 470 27.79 -6.39 -30.90
N ALA A 471 27.89 -7.10 -29.77
CA ALA A 471 26.71 -7.44 -28.95
C ALA A 471 26.37 -6.39 -27.87
N ALA A 472 27.37 -5.69 -27.31
CA ALA A 472 27.17 -4.77 -26.19
C ALA A 472 26.58 -3.40 -26.61
N GLY A 473 26.86 -2.94 -27.83
CA GLY A 473 26.32 -1.68 -28.35
C GLY A 473 24.84 -1.79 -28.76
N GLY A 474 24.41 -2.95 -29.27
CA GLY A 474 23.03 -3.19 -29.69
C GLY A 474 22.04 -3.28 -28.52
N MET A 475 22.43 -3.92 -27.41
CA MET A 475 21.57 -4.07 -26.23
C MET A 475 21.34 -2.74 -25.49
N LEU A 476 22.33 -1.83 -25.51
CA LEU A 476 22.22 -0.50 -24.90
C LEU A 476 21.32 0.44 -25.72
N MET A 477 21.33 0.33 -27.05
CA MET A 477 20.43 1.09 -27.92
C MET A 477 18.98 0.64 -27.78
N ILE A 478 18.72 -0.66 -27.67
CA ILE A 478 17.36 -1.19 -27.52
C ILE A 478 16.74 -0.69 -26.21
N PHE A 479 17.49 -0.74 -25.10
CA PHE A 479 17.04 -0.18 -23.81
C PHE A 479 16.81 1.34 -23.86
N ALA A 480 17.65 2.07 -24.61
CA ALA A 480 17.51 3.52 -24.79
C ALA A 480 16.30 3.92 -25.65
N LEU A 481 15.98 3.13 -26.69
CA LEU A 481 14.78 3.32 -27.51
C LEU A 481 13.50 2.99 -26.74
N SER A 482 13.51 1.97 -25.88
CA SER A 482 12.38 1.63 -25.00
C SER A 482 12.07 2.75 -23.98
N LEU A 483 13.10 3.38 -23.40
CA LEU A 483 12.91 4.52 -22.49
C LEU A 483 12.54 5.82 -23.22
N ALA A 484 13.04 6.05 -24.45
CA ALA A 484 12.69 7.24 -25.23
C ALA A 484 11.26 7.17 -25.80
N MET A 485 10.78 5.98 -26.19
CA MET A 485 9.41 5.79 -26.66
C MET A 485 8.36 5.87 -25.54
N ALA A 486 8.72 5.49 -24.30
CA ALA A 486 7.86 5.70 -23.13
C ALA A 486 7.67 7.18 -22.76
N ARG A 487 8.59 8.06 -23.18
CA ARG A 487 8.57 9.50 -22.88
C ARG A 487 7.81 10.35 -23.91
N ASN A 488 7.69 9.88 -25.14
CA ASN A 488 7.06 10.64 -26.24
C ASN A 488 5.56 10.32 -26.43
N HIS A 489 4.98 9.45 -25.59
CA HIS A 489 3.58 9.06 -25.70
C HIS A 489 2.60 9.95 -24.90
N GLU A 490 3.09 10.97 -24.20
CA GLU A 490 2.25 11.90 -23.41
C GLU A 490 1.87 13.20 -24.15
N ASP A 491 2.35 13.44 -25.37
CA ASP A 491 2.04 14.66 -26.15
C ASP A 491 1.65 14.34 -27.61
N VAL A 492 0.44 13.78 -27.85
CA VAL A 492 -0.21 13.88 -29.17
C VAL A 492 -1.74 13.93 -29.01
N GLU A 493 -2.34 15.11 -29.23
CA GLU A 493 -3.76 15.24 -29.53
C GLU A 493 -4.08 14.52 -30.86
N ALA A 494 -4.98 13.53 -30.81
CA ALA A 494 -5.40 12.77 -31.98
C ALA A 494 -6.49 13.50 -32.79
N ARG A 495 -6.31 13.63 -34.10
CA ARG A 495 -7.38 13.83 -35.09
C ARG A 495 -7.63 12.51 -35.84
N PRO A 496 -8.86 12.25 -36.35
CA PRO A 496 -9.27 10.90 -36.74
C PRO A 496 -8.92 10.56 -38.20
N GLY A 497 -8.42 9.33 -38.40
CA GLY A 497 -8.34 8.64 -39.68
C GLY A 497 -6.96 8.08 -40.00
N ASP A 498 -6.71 6.80 -39.66
CA ASP A 498 -6.21 5.74 -40.55
C ASP A 498 -5.86 4.48 -39.72
N GLU A 499 -6.79 3.51 -39.63
CA GLU A 499 -6.65 2.30 -38.82
C GLU A 499 -5.82 1.19 -39.49
N THR A 500 -5.30 1.42 -40.69
CA THR A 500 -4.67 0.35 -41.49
C THR A 500 -3.15 0.20 -41.28
N GLU A 501 -2.48 1.21 -40.72
CA GLU A 501 -1.02 1.19 -40.45
C GLU A 501 -0.68 0.65 -39.04
N ARG A 502 -1.63 0.60 -38.10
CA ARG A 502 -1.41 0.10 -36.73
C ARG A 502 -1.24 -1.42 -36.66
N MET A 503 -1.90 -2.18 -37.53
CA MET A 503 -1.85 -3.65 -37.51
C MET A 503 -0.55 -4.26 -38.08
N LYS A 504 0.15 -3.56 -38.97
CA LYS A 504 1.39 -4.09 -39.59
C LYS A 504 2.62 -3.95 -38.69
N THR A 505 2.64 -2.94 -37.82
CA THR A 505 3.75 -2.67 -36.90
C THR A 505 3.74 -3.56 -35.66
N GLN A 506 2.55 -4.00 -35.22
CA GLN A 506 2.40 -4.92 -34.08
C GLN A 506 2.80 -6.37 -34.42
N HIS A 507 2.63 -6.80 -35.67
CA HIS A 507 2.97 -8.16 -36.10
C HIS A 507 4.49 -8.39 -36.24
N TRP A 508 5.26 -7.33 -36.49
CA TRP A 508 6.73 -7.38 -36.57
C TRP A 508 7.41 -7.38 -35.19
N LEU A 509 6.82 -6.71 -34.20
CA LEU A 509 7.35 -6.65 -32.83
C LEU A 509 7.19 -7.98 -32.07
N ASN A 510 6.08 -8.70 -32.30
CA ASN A 510 5.87 -10.01 -31.67
C ASN A 510 6.76 -11.12 -32.27
N ALA A 511 7.16 -11.02 -33.53
CA ALA A 511 8.03 -12.00 -34.18
C ALA A 511 9.51 -11.91 -33.72
N CYS A 512 9.99 -10.72 -33.31
CA CYS A 512 11.36 -10.55 -32.81
C CYS A 512 11.55 -10.98 -31.34
N MET A 513 10.49 -10.96 -30.54
CA MET A 513 10.56 -11.35 -29.12
C MET A 513 10.53 -12.88 -28.91
N ILE A 514 9.91 -13.64 -29.82
CA ILE A 514 9.77 -15.10 -29.68
C ILE A 514 10.98 -15.88 -30.25
N GLY A 515 11.80 -15.27 -31.12
CA GLY A 515 12.93 -15.94 -31.78
C GLY A 515 14.25 -15.99 -30.98
N SER A 516 14.38 -15.27 -29.86
CA SER A 516 15.68 -15.05 -29.18
C SER A 516 15.84 -15.79 -27.84
N MET A 517 14.85 -16.60 -27.42
CA MET A 517 14.94 -17.42 -26.19
C MET A 517 15.11 -18.93 -26.44
N ASN A 518 15.21 -19.39 -27.69
CA ASN A 518 15.17 -20.84 -28.01
C ASN A 518 16.45 -21.45 -28.63
N GLU A 519 17.59 -20.77 -28.62
CA GLU A 519 18.87 -21.37 -29.03
C GLU A 519 19.95 -21.14 -27.96
N GLY A 520 20.10 -22.11 -27.04
CA GLY A 520 21.17 -22.05 -26.05
C GLY A 520 21.26 -23.19 -25.03
N TRP A 521 20.35 -24.18 -25.03
CA TRP A 521 20.41 -25.31 -24.10
C TRP A 521 20.09 -26.63 -24.79
N LYS A 522 21.14 -27.30 -25.27
CA LYS A 522 21.17 -28.75 -25.48
C LYS A 522 22.54 -29.30 -25.06
N GLU A 523 22.49 -30.29 -24.16
CA GLU A 523 23.57 -31.20 -23.69
C GLU A 523 24.70 -30.57 -22.84
N LYS A 524 25.21 -31.15 -21.73
CA LYS A 524 25.14 -32.50 -21.12
C LYS A 524 25.42 -32.40 -19.60
N SER A 525 24.93 -33.39 -18.85
CA SER A 525 25.23 -33.63 -17.44
C SER A 525 26.64 -34.17 -17.20
N ASP A 526 27.26 -33.83 -16.06
CA ASP A 526 27.69 -34.74 -14.98
C ASP A 526 28.53 -33.98 -13.92
N LYS A 527 28.28 -34.24 -12.62
CA LYS A 527 28.95 -33.67 -11.41
C LYS A 527 30.20 -34.51 -11.02
N PRO A 528 30.99 -34.24 -9.93
CA PRO A 528 31.04 -33.15 -8.94
C PRO A 528 32.45 -32.56 -8.63
N ASP A 529 32.47 -31.49 -7.81
CA ASP A 529 33.52 -30.96 -6.90
C ASP A 529 34.97 -30.73 -7.43
N ASP A 530 35.47 -29.48 -7.37
CA ASP A 530 36.27 -28.97 -6.24
C ASP A 530 37.11 -27.69 -6.61
N TRP A 531 37.21 -26.76 -5.65
CA TRP A 531 38.14 -25.60 -5.49
C TRP A 531 38.09 -24.32 -6.39
N LEU A 532 37.64 -23.25 -5.74
CA LEU A 532 38.36 -21.99 -5.45
C LEU A 532 39.41 -21.45 -6.45
N ILE A 533 39.24 -20.15 -6.76
CA ILE A 533 40.13 -19.19 -7.44
C ILE A 533 39.90 -19.09 -8.96
N GLY A 534 39.12 -18.08 -9.36
CA GLY A 534 38.98 -17.70 -10.76
C GLY A 534 38.12 -16.47 -11.02
N LEU A 535 38.16 -15.46 -10.13
CA LEU A 535 37.40 -14.23 -10.29
C LEU A 535 38.31 -13.00 -10.25
N VAL A 536 39.18 -12.84 -11.26
CA VAL A 536 39.73 -11.53 -11.65
C VAL A 536 40.09 -11.58 -13.14
N ASN A 537 39.23 -11.04 -14.01
CA ASN A 537 39.57 -10.28 -15.23
C ASN A 537 38.35 -10.08 -16.14
N SER A 538 37.27 -9.50 -15.61
CA SER A 538 36.28 -8.85 -16.48
C SER A 538 36.43 -7.33 -16.32
N LYS A 539 36.59 -6.63 -17.45
CA LYS A 539 36.64 -5.15 -17.53
C LYS A 539 35.38 -4.49 -16.93
N ILE A 540 34.34 -5.28 -16.62
CA ILE A 540 33.08 -4.89 -15.98
C ILE A 540 33.29 -4.56 -14.48
N ALA A 541 34.07 -5.35 -13.74
CA ALA A 541 34.33 -5.09 -12.32
C ALA A 541 35.10 -3.77 -12.10
N VAL A 542 36.01 -3.44 -13.02
CA VAL A 542 36.77 -2.17 -13.01
C VAL A 542 35.89 -0.98 -13.38
N ALA A 543 34.93 -1.15 -14.29
CA ALA A 543 33.98 -0.08 -14.66
C ALA A 543 32.99 0.22 -13.53
N VAL A 544 32.43 -0.81 -12.90
CA VAL A 544 31.52 -0.67 -11.75
C VAL A 544 32.27 -0.11 -10.54
N ALA A 545 33.48 -0.57 -10.23
CA ALA A 545 34.30 -0.01 -9.15
C ALA A 545 34.67 1.46 -9.41
N LYS A 546 34.95 1.86 -10.66
CA LYS A 546 35.23 3.25 -11.02
C LYS A 546 33.99 4.14 -10.89
N ILE A 547 32.81 3.67 -11.27
CA ILE A 547 31.54 4.41 -11.11
C ILE A 547 31.22 4.60 -9.62
N THR A 548 31.35 3.56 -8.80
CA THR A 548 31.12 3.64 -7.35
C THR A 548 32.16 4.55 -6.66
N THR A 549 33.40 4.55 -7.13
CA THR A 549 34.47 5.42 -6.62
C THR A 549 34.21 6.89 -6.99
N VAL A 550 33.76 7.18 -8.21
CA VAL A 550 33.40 8.54 -8.65
C VAL A 550 32.18 9.07 -7.90
N ALA A 551 31.14 8.25 -7.70
CA ALA A 551 29.97 8.62 -6.90
C ALA A 551 30.35 8.91 -5.43
N THR A 552 31.29 8.14 -4.87
CA THR A 552 31.81 8.37 -3.51
C THR A 552 32.65 9.65 -3.44
N ILE A 553 33.50 9.92 -4.42
CA ILE A 553 34.30 11.16 -4.50
C ILE A 553 33.40 12.40 -4.66
N ILE A 554 32.30 12.30 -5.42
CA ILE A 554 31.32 13.39 -5.58
C ILE A 554 30.57 13.65 -4.26
N LYS A 555 30.14 12.60 -3.54
CA LYS A 555 29.54 12.73 -2.20
C LYS A 555 30.51 13.39 -1.21
N THR A 556 31.80 13.05 -1.26
CA THR A 556 32.83 13.64 -0.37
C THR A 556 33.15 15.10 -0.74
N LYS A 557 33.17 15.45 -2.03
CA LYS A 557 33.32 16.84 -2.51
C LYS A 557 32.13 17.73 -2.14
N SER A 558 30.90 17.21 -2.23
CA SER A 558 29.68 17.91 -1.80
C SER A 558 29.70 18.19 -0.29
N LYS A 559 30.07 17.19 0.53
CA LYS A 559 30.25 17.38 1.99
C LYS A 559 31.36 18.39 2.33
N CYS A 560 32.48 18.38 1.60
CA CYS A 560 33.56 19.36 1.77
C CYS A 560 33.17 20.79 1.36
N GLN A 561 32.42 20.95 0.26
CA GLN A 561 31.92 22.27 -0.17
C GLN A 561 30.86 22.82 0.79
N LYS A 562 30.02 21.97 1.37
CA LYS A 562 29.03 22.36 2.38
C LYS A 562 29.72 22.80 3.68
N LYS A 563 30.79 22.10 4.10
CA LYS A 563 31.61 22.50 5.26
C LYS A 563 32.35 23.82 5.02
N ARG A 564 32.95 24.01 3.83
CA ARG A 564 33.61 25.26 3.44
C ARG A 564 32.66 26.47 3.41
N ARG A 565 31.41 26.30 2.94
CA ARG A 565 30.39 27.38 2.98
C ARG A 565 29.92 27.71 4.41
N ILE A 566 29.92 26.72 5.32
CA ILE A 566 29.61 26.95 6.74
C ILE A 566 30.75 27.71 7.42
N ASP A 567 32.00 27.36 7.11
CA ASP A 567 33.19 28.03 7.66
C ASP A 567 33.36 29.46 7.10
N GLU A 568 33.05 29.69 5.81
CA GLU A 568 33.02 31.02 5.19
C GLU A 568 31.91 31.91 5.78
N ARG A 569 30.73 31.36 6.12
CA ARG A 569 29.65 32.08 6.81
C ARG A 569 29.97 32.37 8.28
N LYS A 570 30.69 31.47 8.97
CA LYS A 570 31.18 31.72 10.33
C LYS A 570 32.24 32.83 10.34
N ASN A 571 33.16 32.84 9.37
CA ASN A 571 34.14 33.92 9.22
C ASN A 571 33.47 35.25 8.88
N GLN A 572 32.48 35.32 7.98
CA GLN A 572 31.76 36.56 7.72
C GLN A 572 30.99 37.11 8.94
N LYS A 573 30.45 36.23 9.79
CA LYS A 573 29.84 36.62 11.08
C LYS A 573 30.88 37.11 12.10
N LEU A 574 32.07 36.50 12.17
CA LEU A 574 33.14 37.02 13.02
C LEU A 574 33.62 38.41 12.55
N THR A 575 33.82 38.59 11.25
CA THR A 575 34.26 39.88 10.69
C THR A 575 33.22 40.98 10.87
N SER A 576 31.92 40.67 10.91
CA SER A 576 30.87 41.66 11.23
C SER A 576 30.77 41.98 12.72
N LEU A 577 31.16 41.06 13.62
CA LEU A 577 31.19 41.32 15.07
C LEU A 577 32.38 42.21 15.49
N THR A 578 33.53 42.11 14.83
CA THR A 578 34.68 43.01 15.06
C THR A 578 34.55 44.41 14.46
N LYS A 579 33.45 44.72 13.75
CA LYS A 579 33.15 46.09 13.26
C LYS A 579 32.10 46.82 14.12
N THR A 580 31.58 46.16 15.15
CA THR A 580 30.55 46.71 16.06
C THR A 580 30.97 46.65 17.54
N ILE A 581 32.24 46.35 17.80
CA ILE A 581 32.97 46.64 19.05
C ILE A 581 34.05 47.65 18.67
#